data_AF-A0A7H4LX66-F1
#
_entry.id   AF-A0A7H4LX66-F1
#
_cell.length_a   1.000
_cell.length_b   1.000
_cell.length_c   1.000
_cell.angle_alpha   90.00
_cell.angle_beta   90.00
_cell.angle_gamma   90.00
#
_symmetry.space_group_name_H-M   'P 1'
#
loop_
_entity.id
_entity.type
_entity.pdbx_description
1 polymer ?
#
loop_
_entity_poly.entity_id
_entity_poly.type
_entity_poly.pdbx_seq_one_letter_code
_entity_poly.pdbx_strand_id
1 'polypeptide(L)' 'MYGLLHSLRHRSGAKGGFIHIPYLPEQAAAHPGEASMAVETVQAALETAIAVALQQDGDVKVGGGATH' A
#
# COMPACT_ATOMS: atom_id res chain seq x y z
N MET A 1 2.83 10.35 3.79
CA MET A 1 4.01 9.96 2.97
C MET A 1 5.18 10.93 3.08
N TYR A 2 5.04 12.22 2.72
CA TYR A 2 6.18 13.16 2.68
C TYR A 2 7.02 13.21 3.97
N GLY A 3 6.38 13.43 5.13
CA GLY A 3 7.11 13.53 6.41
C GLY A 3 7.92 12.29 6.76
N LEU A 4 7.39 11.10 6.46
CA LEU A 4 8.10 9.83 6.64
C LEU A 4 9.38 9.82 5.79
N LEU A 5 9.25 9.97 4.48
CA LEU A 5 10.40 9.90 3.57
C LEU A 5 11.42 11.02 3.83
N HIS A 6 10.94 12.21 4.17
CA HIS A 6 11.80 13.33 4.58
C HIS A 6 12.63 12.97 5.82
N SER A 7 12.02 12.32 6.83
CA SER A 7 12.72 11.89 8.04
C SER A 7 13.73 10.77 7.79
N LEU A 8 13.50 9.93 6.78
CA LEU A 8 14.37 8.81 6.40
C LEU A 8 15.51 9.22 5.47
N ARG A 9 15.51 10.44 4.91
CA ARG A 9 16.46 10.88 3.87
C ARG A 9 17.95 10.69 4.18
N HIS A 10 18.31 10.66 5.46
CA HIS A 10 19.70 10.52 5.94
C HIS A 10 19.97 9.15 6.60
N ARG A 11 19.00 8.23 6.59
CA ARG A 11 19.11 6.89 7.16
C ARG A 11 19.38 5.88 6.05
N SER A 12 20.65 5.64 5.77
CA SER A 12 21.06 4.65 4.78
C SER A 12 20.49 3.26 5.11
N GLY A 13 19.94 2.58 4.10
CA GLY A 13 19.33 1.25 4.23
C GLY A 13 17.89 1.22 4.78
N ALA A 14 17.34 2.34 5.25
CA ALA A 14 15.94 2.39 5.69
C ALA A 14 14.99 2.48 4.48
N LYS A 15 14.11 1.49 4.32
CA LYS A 15 13.03 1.49 3.33
C LYS A 15 11.76 2.10 3.94
N GLY A 16 10.98 2.81 3.15
CA GLY A 16 9.73 3.42 3.59
C GLY A 16 8.79 3.69 2.43
N GLY A 17 7.48 3.67 2.71
CA GLY A 17 6.45 3.83 1.71
C GLY A 17 5.08 4.14 2.33
N PHE A 18 4.04 4.06 1.51
CA PHE A 18 2.66 4.25 1.93
C PHE A 18 1.74 3.41 1.05
N ILE A 19 0.74 2.77 1.64
CA ILE A 19 -0.24 1.94 0.94
C ILE A 19 -1.63 2.49 1.27
N HIS A 20 -2.42 2.84 0.25
CA HIS A 20 -3.84 3.10 0.42
C HIS A 20 -4.59 1.77 0.39
N ILE A 21 -5.65 1.66 1.19
CA ILE A 21 -6.59 0.54 1.15
C ILE A 21 -7.98 1.10 0.82
N PRO A 22 -8.83 0.35 0.11
CA PRO A 22 -10.21 0.75 -0.13
C PRO A 22 -11.05 0.67 1.16
N TYR A 23 -12.31 1.11 1.09
CA TYR A 23 -13.27 0.94 2.19
C TYR A 23 -13.46 -0.53 2.58
N LEU A 24 -13.82 -0.75 3.83
CA LEU A 24 -14.44 -2.02 4.24
C LEU A 24 -15.90 -2.09 3.75
N PRO A 25 -16.46 -3.30 3.55
CA PRO A 25 -17.84 -3.44 3.08
C PRO A 25 -18.84 -2.72 3.99
N GLU A 26 -18.66 -2.76 5.31
CA GLU A 26 -19.52 -2.06 6.26
C GLU A 26 -19.43 -0.52 6.15
N GLN A 27 -18.30 0.01 5.68
CA GLN A 27 -18.14 1.45 5.45
C GLN A 27 -18.77 1.84 4.11
N ALA A 28 -18.48 1.09 3.05
CA ALA A 28 -19.04 1.34 1.72
C ALA A 28 -20.57 1.17 1.66
N ALA A 29 -21.15 0.37 2.56
CA ALA A 29 -22.62 0.26 2.69
C ALA A 29 -23.29 1.63 2.94
N ALA A 30 -22.58 2.59 3.53
CA ALA A 30 -23.06 3.96 3.73
C ALA A 30 -22.78 4.91 2.55
N HIS A 31 -22.04 4.45 1.53
CA HIS A 31 -21.58 5.25 0.40
C HIS A 31 -21.89 4.55 -0.94
N PRO A 32 -23.10 4.75 -1.50
CA PRO A 32 -23.53 4.08 -2.73
C PRO A 32 -22.56 4.28 -3.90
N GLY A 33 -22.12 3.18 -4.50
CA GLY A 33 -21.22 3.18 -5.66
C GLY A 33 -19.73 3.15 -5.32
N GLU A 34 -19.35 3.24 -4.04
CA GLU A 34 -17.96 3.10 -3.61
C GLU A 34 -17.49 1.64 -3.66
N ALA A 35 -16.22 1.46 -4.06
CA ALA A 35 -15.58 0.15 -4.03
C ALA A 35 -15.14 -0.21 -2.60
N SER A 36 -15.20 -1.50 -2.27
CA SER A 36 -14.77 -2.02 -0.96
C SER A 36 -14.02 -3.33 -1.08
N MET A 37 -13.29 -3.68 -0.02
CA MET A 37 -12.58 -4.95 0.12
C MET A 37 -12.74 -5.50 1.53
N ALA A 38 -12.98 -6.81 1.65
CA ALA A 38 -13.10 -7.48 2.95
C ALA A 38 -11.82 -7.31 3.79
N VAL A 39 -11.99 -7.22 5.10
CA VAL A 39 -10.88 -6.96 6.04
C VAL A 39 -9.82 -8.05 5.99
N GLU A 40 -10.22 -9.30 5.80
CA GLU A 40 -9.32 -10.46 5.69
C GLU A 40 -8.46 -10.36 4.43
N THR A 41 -9.02 -9.88 3.32
CA THR A 41 -8.28 -9.67 2.08
C THR A 41 -7.28 -8.52 2.21
N VAL A 42 -7.67 -7.41 2.85
CA VAL A 42 -6.76 -6.30 3.14
C VAL A 42 -5.61 -6.77 4.04
N GLN A 43 -5.91 -7.57 5.07
CA GLN A 43 -4.90 -8.15 5.96
C GLN A 43 -3.90 -9.01 5.18
N ALA A 44 -4.37 -9.97 4.40
CA ALA A 44 -3.50 -10.84 3.60
C ALA A 44 -2.63 -10.04 2.60
N ALA A 45 -3.18 -8.99 2.01
CA ALA A 45 -2.45 -8.11 1.10
C ALA A 45 -1.33 -7.35 1.82
N LEU A 46 -1.59 -6.82 3.01
CA LEU A 46 -0.58 -6.10 3.80
C LEU A 46 0.52 -7.04 4.31
N GLU A 47 0.16 -8.24 4.78
CA GLU A 47 1.13 -9.27 5.17
C GLU A 47 2.06 -9.63 3.99
N THR A 48 1.48 -9.83 2.81
CA THR A 48 2.23 -10.09 1.57
C THR A 48 3.14 -8.92 1.20
N ALA A 49 2.62 -7.69 1.22
CA ALA A 49 3.40 -6.50 0.87
C ALA A 49 4.61 -6.31 1.80
N ILE A 50 4.43 -6.52 3.11
CA ILE A 50 5.50 -6.43 4.09
C ILE A 50 6.53 -7.53 3.86
N ALA A 51 6.10 -8.78 3.68
CA ALA A 51 7.00 -9.90 3.43
C ALA A 51 7.88 -9.68 2.20
N VAL A 52 7.29 -9.18 1.10
CA VAL A 52 8.02 -8.84 -0.13
C VAL A 52 8.99 -7.69 0.10
N ALA A 53 8.58 -6.61 0.78
CA ALA A 53 9.44 -5.46 1.04
C ALA A 53 10.67 -5.79 1.90
N LEU A 54 10.57 -6.79 2.79
CA LEU A 54 11.68 -7.29 3.58
C LEU A 54 12.66 -8.15 2.78
N GLN A 55 12.17 -8.89 1.78
CA GLN A 55 12.97 -9.84 1.01
C GLN A 55 13.56 -9.26 -0.28
N GLN A 56 12.93 -8.22 -0.84
CA GLN A 56 13.31 -7.64 -2.14
C GLN A 56 13.98 -6.28 -1.97
N ASP A 57 15.15 -6.11 -2.59
CA ASP A 57 15.91 -4.85 -2.58
C ASP A 57 15.62 -3.95 -3.78
N GLY A 58 15.02 -4.48 -4.84
CA GLY A 58 14.66 -3.72 -6.03
C GLY A 58 13.30 -4.12 -6.56
N ASP A 59 12.58 -3.14 -7.10
CA ASP A 59 11.27 -3.37 -7.73
C ASP A 59 11.42 -4.02 -9.11
N VAL A 60 10.41 -4.82 -9.46
CA VAL A 60 10.28 -5.35 -10.82
C VAL A 60 9.92 -4.21 -11.78
N LYS A 61 10.56 -4.17 -12.94
CA LYS A 61 10.30 -3.14 -13.97
C LYS A 61 9.05 -3.46 -14.77
N VAL A 62 7.89 -3.23 -14.18
CA VAL A 62 6.57 -3.39 -14.83
C VAL A 62 5.83 -2.05 -14.78
N GLY A 63 5.19 -1.65 -15.88
CA GLY A 63 4.36 -0.46 -15.91
C GLY A 63 3.04 -0.68 -15.17
N GLY A 64 2.77 0.13 -14.13
CA GLY A 64 1.49 0.16 -13.40
C GLY A 64 0.75 1.49 -13.47
N GLY A 65 1.28 2.48 -14.20
CA GLY A 65 0.63 3.77 -14.40
C GLY A 65 -0.55 3.64 -15.37
N ALA A 66 -1.64 4.37 -15.09
CA ALA A 66 -2.76 4.54 -16.00
C ALA A 66 -2.69 5.92 -16.68
N THR A 67 -3.12 6.03 -17.94
CA THR A 67 -3.17 7.28 -18.70
C THR A 67 -4.47 8.09 -18.53
N HIS A 68 -5.26 7.77 -17.51
CA HIS A 68 -6.60 8.34 -17.28
C HIS A 68 -6.80 8.63 -15.80
#